data_AF-A0A0E2BFW9-F1
#
_entry.id   AF-A0A0E2BFW9-F1
#
_cell.length_a   1.000
_cell.length_b   1.000
_cell.length_c   1.000
_cell.angle_alpha   90.00
_cell.angle_beta   90.00
_cell.angle_gamma   90.00
#
_symmetry.space_group_name_H-M   'P 1'
#
loop_
_entity.id
_entity.type
_entity.pdbx_description
1 polymer ?
#
loop_
_entity_poly.entity_id
_entity_poly.type
_entity_poly.pdbx_seq_one_letter_code
_entity_poly.pdbx_strand_id
1 'polypeptide(L)' 'MENNQPNLFPRTKEEIIRENLDLFDLPIRIQALIENILRGNVREQSLVCCHSACDVCNATIRTCLRKIKDELEL' A
#
# COMPACT_ATOMS: atom_id res chain seq x y z
N MET A 1 2.87 8.02 27.14
CA MET A 1 1.45 8.43 27.03
C MET A 1 0.90 7.68 25.84
N GLU A 2 0.21 6.57 26.10
CA GLU A 2 -0.41 5.75 25.07
C GLU A 2 -1.67 6.46 24.56
N ASN A 3 -1.59 6.99 23.34
CA ASN A 3 -2.71 7.61 22.63
C ASN A 3 -3.65 6.51 22.13
N ASN A 4 -4.37 5.87 23.04
CA ASN A 4 -5.40 4.88 22.73
C ASN A 4 -6.78 5.58 22.66
N GLN A 5 -6.87 6.65 21.87
CA GLN A 5 -8.18 7.15 21.45
C GLN A 5 -8.70 6.22 20.36
N PRO A 6 -9.81 5.49 20.57
CA PRO A 6 -10.43 4.78 19.46
C PRO A 6 -10.80 5.83 18.42
N ASN A 7 -10.24 5.72 17.21
CA ASN A 7 -10.60 6.58 16.10
C ASN A 7 -12.13 6.59 15.99
N LEU A 8 -12.75 7.75 16.27
CA LEU A 8 -14.21 7.93 16.22
C LEU A 8 -14.79 7.57 14.85
N PHE A 9 -13.94 7.58 13.83
CA PHE A 9 -14.21 7.09 12.48
C PHE A 9 -13.06 6.17 12.06
N PRO A 10 -13.27 4.85 12.01
CA PRO A 10 -12.25 3.94 11.49
C PRO A 10 -11.97 4.33 10.03
N ARG A 11 -10.69 4.44 9.69
CA ARG A 11 -10.26 4.74 8.32
C ARG A 11 -10.77 3.65 7.38
N THR A 12 -11.32 4.06 6.25
CA THR A 12 -11.72 3.15 5.17
C THR A 12 -10.49 2.50 4.53
N LYS A 13 -10.70 1.37 3.86
CA LYS A 13 -9.63 0.71 3.11
C LYS A 13 -9.03 1.62 2.04
N GLU A 14 -9.84 2.42 1.35
CA GLU A 14 -9.32 3.38 0.37
C GLU A 14 -8.46 4.48 1.02
N GLU A 15 -8.85 4.99 2.20
CA GLU A 15 -8.07 5.98 2.94
C GLU A 15 -6.72 5.41 3.38
N ILE A 16 -6.71 4.20 3.95
CA ILE A 16 -5.47 3.53 4.38
C ILE A 16 -4.51 3.34 3.19
N ILE A 17 -5.04 2.93 2.03
CA ILE A 17 -4.23 2.75 0.83
C ILE A 17 -3.67 4.11 0.37
N ARG A 18 -4.50 5.15 0.30
CA ARG A 18 -4.08 6.49 -0.16
C ARG A 18 -3.03 7.11 0.76
N GLU A 19 -3.26 7.10 2.06
CA GLU A 19 -2.31 7.61 3.06
C GLU A 19 -0.96 6.91 2.96
N ASN A 20 -0.97 5.58 2.75
CA ASN A 20 0.26 4.83 2.56
C ASN A 20 0.93 5.13 1.22
N LEU A 21 0.18 5.30 0.12
CA LEU A 21 0.77 5.72 -1.16
C LEU A 21 1.50 7.06 -1.02
N ASP A 22 0.86 8.03 -0.37
CA ASP A 22 1.44 9.35 -0.11
C ASP A 22 2.69 9.26 0.78
N LEU A 23 2.66 8.42 1.82
CA LEU A 23 3.81 8.19 2.72
C LEU A 23 5.06 7.65 1.99
N PHE A 24 4.86 6.84 0.95
CA PHE A 24 5.93 6.20 0.19
C PHE A 24 6.26 6.94 -1.13
N ASP A 25 5.73 8.15 -1.32
CA ASP A 25 5.85 8.94 -2.56
C ASP A 25 5.45 8.14 -3.81
N LEU A 26 4.46 7.24 -3.67
CA LEU A 26 3.96 6.41 -4.76
C LEU A 26 2.87 7.15 -5.53
N PRO A 27 2.92 7.19 -6.87
CA PRO A 27 1.90 7.88 -7.64
C PRO A 27 0.56 7.17 -7.52
N ILE A 28 -0.53 7.95 -7.52
CA ILE A 28 -1.91 7.47 -7.33
C ILE A 28 -2.32 6.31 -8.27
N ARG A 29 -1.71 6.22 -9.45
CA ARG A 29 -1.90 5.11 -10.41
C ARG A 29 -1.58 3.73 -9.81
N ILE A 30 -0.76 3.66 -8.77
CA ILE A 30 -0.39 2.43 -8.07
C ILE A 30 -1.54 1.92 -7.17
N GLN A 31 -2.51 2.77 -6.83
CA GLN A 31 -3.67 2.38 -6.01
C GLN A 31 -4.40 1.16 -6.60
N ALA A 32 -4.74 1.21 -7.89
CA ALA A 32 -5.43 0.10 -8.55
C ALA A 32 -4.62 -1.20 -8.52
N LEU A 33 -3.29 -1.11 -8.61
CA LEU A 33 -2.39 -2.27 -8.51
C LEU A 33 -2.43 -2.85 -7.09
N ILE A 34 -2.31 -2.02 -6.06
CA ILE A 34 -2.39 -2.45 -4.65
C ILE A 34 -3.74 -3.10 -4.37
N GLU A 35 -4.84 -2.48 -4.79
CA GLU A 35 -6.19 -3.04 -4.60
C GLU A 35 -6.33 -4.41 -5.25
N ASN A 36 -5.82 -4.59 -6.47
CA ASN A 36 -5.85 -5.88 -7.15
C ASN A 36 -4.98 -6.94 -6.47
N ILE A 37 -3.84 -6.55 -5.90
CA ILE A 37 -3.00 -7.46 -5.12
C ILE A 37 -3.72 -7.86 -3.83
N LEU A 38 -4.33 -6.91 -3.12
CA LEU A 38 -5.09 -7.18 -1.88
C LEU A 38 -6.34 -8.02 -2.11
N ARG A 39 -6.96 -7.94 -3.31
CA ARG A 39 -8.09 -8.79 -3.71
C ARG A 39 -7.66 -10.20 -4.15
N GLY A 40 -6.36 -10.45 -4.31
CA GLY A 40 -5.83 -11.71 -4.83
C GLY A 40 -5.95 -11.86 -6.36
N ASN A 41 -6.39 -10.83 -7.07
CA ASN A 41 -6.48 -10.83 -8.54
C ASN A 41 -5.09 -10.82 -9.19
N VAL A 42 -4.12 -10.20 -8.52
CA VAL A 42 -2.72 -10.12 -8.95
C VAL A 42 -1.84 -10.70 -7.85
N ARG A 43 -0.92 -11.59 -8.20
CA ARG A 43 0.04 -12.14 -7.24
C ARG A 43 1.11 -11.11 -6.93
N GLU A 44 1.45 -10.90 -5.66
CA GLU A 44 2.53 -9.98 -5.25
C GLU A 44 3.88 -10.31 -5.93
N GLN A 45 4.13 -11.59 -6.24
CA GLN A 45 5.33 -12.05 -6.94
C GLN A 45 5.45 -11.50 -8.38
N SER A 46 4.36 -11.02 -8.98
CA SER A 46 4.39 -10.40 -10.31
C SER A 46 5.05 -9.03 -10.32
N LEU A 47 5.28 -8.42 -9.13
CA LEU A 47 6.07 -7.19 -9.00
C LEU A 47 7.55 -7.50 -9.26
N VAL A 48 7.95 -7.56 -10.53
CA VAL A 48 9.33 -7.81 -10.96
C VAL A 48 10.02 -6.49 -11.27
N CYS A 49 11.08 -6.17 -10.52
CA CYS A 49 11.85 -4.94 -10.76
C CYS A 49 12.49 -4.99 -12.17
N CYS A 50 12.24 -3.95 -12.96
CA CYS A 50 12.73 -3.85 -14.33
C CYS A 50 14.24 -3.59 -14.42
N HIS A 51 14.86 -3.14 -13.32
CA HIS A 51 16.25 -2.64 -13.23
C HIS A 51 16.56 -1.45 -14.17
N SER A 52 15.55 -0.93 -14.87
CA SER A 52 15.65 0.16 -15.82
C SER A 52 15.03 1.42 -15.21
N ALA A 53 15.81 2.24 -14.48
CA ALA A 53 15.46 3.59 -14.02
C ALA A 53 13.94 3.83 -13.81
N CYS A 54 13.25 2.92 -13.11
CA CYS A 54 11.79 2.92 -13.09
C CYS A 54 11.37 4.06 -12.13
N ASP A 55 10.48 4.99 -12.54
CA ASP A 55 10.00 6.10 -11.68
C ASP A 55 9.39 5.63 -10.35
N VAL A 56 9.03 4.36 -10.28
CA VAL A 56 8.48 3.69 -9.11
C VAL A 56 9.23 2.39 -8.89
N CYS A 57 9.93 2.27 -7.76
CA CYS A 57 10.64 1.04 -7.42
C CYS A 57 9.66 0.00 -6.86
N ASN A 58 9.68 -1.22 -7.41
CA ASN A 58 8.87 -2.33 -6.91
C ASN A 58 9.22 -2.73 -5.46
N ALA A 59 10.45 -2.44 -5.00
CA ALA A 59 10.78 -2.60 -3.58
C ALA A 59 9.94 -1.67 -2.71
N THR A 60 9.77 -0.41 -3.13
CA THR A 60 8.91 0.57 -2.43
C THR A 60 7.46 0.13 -2.43
N ILE A 61 6.93 -0.36 -3.57
CA ILE A 61 5.56 -0.89 -3.64
C ILE A 61 5.37 -2.06 -2.67
N ARG A 62 6.35 -2.97 -2.57
CA ARG A 62 6.28 -4.11 -1.64
C ARG A 62 6.29 -3.66 -0.19
N THR A 63 7.12 -2.68 0.18
CA THR A 63 7.14 -2.11 1.53
C THR A 63 5.82 -1.42 1.87
N CYS A 64 5.29 -0.63 0.93
CA CYS A 64 3.98 0.00 1.04
C CYS A 64 2.87 -1.05 1.24
N LEU A 65 2.86 -2.10 0.41
CA LEU A 65 1.88 -3.18 0.50
C LEU A 65 1.94 -3.91 1.85
N ARG A 66 3.14 -4.17 2.40
CA ARG A 66 3.28 -4.79 3.73
C ARG A 66 2.69 -3.89 4.82
N LYS A 67 3.02 -2.60 4.82
CA LYS A 67 2.48 -1.65 5.79
C LYS A 67 0.95 -1.56 5.70
N ILE A 68 0.39 -1.57 4.49
CA ILE A 68 -1.06 -1.61 4.29
C ILE A 68 -1.68 -2.91 4.82
N LYS A 69 -1.03 -4.07 4.61
CA LYS A 69 -1.49 -5.34 5.17
C LYS A 69 -1.47 -5.32 6.70
N ASP A 70 -0.41 -4.80 7.29
CA ASP A 70 -0.30 -4.63 8.75
C ASP A 70 -1.41 -3.73 9.30
N GLU A 71 -1.73 -2.62 8.62
CA GLU A 71 -2.81 -1.70 9.02
C GLU A 71 -4.23 -2.24 8.78
N LEU A 72 -4.37 -3.20 7.86
CA LEU A 72 -5.63 -3.88 7.57
C LEU A 72 -5.78 -5.22 8.32
N GLU A 73 -4.77 -5.62 9.10
CA GLU A 73 -4.71 -6.91 9.80
C GLU A 73 -4.86 -8.12 8.85
N LEU A 74 -4.22 -8.07 7.67
CA LEU A 74 -4.29 -9.06 6.57
C LEU A 74 -3.04 -9.93 6.39
#